data_AF-A0A1Y0CVH0-F1
#
_entry.id   AF-A0A1Y0CVH0-F1
#
_cell.length_a   1.000
_cell.length_b   1.000
_cell.length_c   1.000
_cell.angle_alpha   90.00
_cell.angle_beta   90.00
_cell.angle_gamma   90.00
#
_symmetry.space_group_name_H-M   'P 1'
#
loop_
_entity.id
_entity.type
_entity.pdbx_description
1 polymer ?
#
loop_
_entity_poly.entity_id
_entity_poly.type
_entity_poly.pdbx_seq_one_letter_code
_entity_poly.pdbx_strand_id
1 'polypeptide(L)'
;MKFSLGPVLFYWPKQTMQTFYQTAADSRVDIVYLGETVCSKRRELKFDDYMALAHMLREAGKQVCLSTMTLLEAPSELRELKRYCDNGDFLIEANDVGAIGLLHEHRLPFICGAPVSIYNAQSLHHLLSLGMQRWVMPVELSQDNVKKLLNDPLLQPQRHRFETELFAFGHLPLAWSARCFTARSEQRYKDQCELCCIKYPQGRKVTSQDGQEVFVLNGIQTLSGARYNLINQLPHLGKEVDIVRISPQSEGTFDWLNKFVNNQDGSAPHPLGADECNGYWLQLAGMVREPSLAR
;
A
#
# COMPACT_ATOMS: atom_id res chain seq x y z
N MET A 1 13.24 -3.55 -12.48
CA MET A 1 12.29 -3.02 -11.48
C MET A 1 10.89 -3.30 -11.98
N LYS A 2 9.98 -3.73 -11.10
CA LYS A 2 8.56 -3.94 -11.42
C LYS A 2 7.70 -2.82 -10.86
N PHE A 3 6.49 -2.65 -11.39
CA PHE A 3 5.49 -1.72 -10.88
C PHE A 3 4.28 -2.48 -10.32
N SER A 4 3.82 -2.06 -9.15
CA SER A 4 2.63 -2.62 -8.52
C SER A 4 1.54 -1.56 -8.32
N LEU A 5 0.29 -2.00 -8.39
CA LEU A 5 -0.86 -1.25 -7.89
C LEU A 5 -1.23 -1.79 -6.51
N GLY A 6 -1.09 -0.95 -5.49
CA GLY A 6 -1.51 -1.29 -4.12
C GLY A 6 -3.02 -1.52 -4.01
N PRO A 7 -3.51 -2.01 -2.86
CA PRO A 7 -4.95 -2.13 -2.64
C PRO A 7 -5.58 -0.74 -2.63
N VAL A 8 -6.83 -0.64 -3.09
CA VAL A 8 -7.58 0.62 -3.08
C VAL A 8 -7.84 1.02 -1.63
N LEU A 9 -7.28 2.15 -1.21
CA LEU A 9 -7.40 2.61 0.19
C LEU A 9 -8.74 3.30 0.46
N PHE A 10 -9.36 3.91 -0.55
CA PHE A 10 -10.59 4.68 -0.41
C PHE A 10 -11.84 3.83 -0.62
N TYR A 11 -12.98 4.33 -0.15
CA TYR A 11 -14.24 3.61 -0.31
C TYR A 11 -14.89 3.96 -1.65
N TRP A 12 -14.77 3.08 -2.64
CA TRP A 12 -15.33 3.25 -3.99
C TRP A 12 -16.53 2.31 -4.23
N PRO A 13 -17.51 2.73 -5.05
CA PRO A 13 -18.61 1.85 -5.47
C PRO A 13 -18.11 0.59 -6.19
N LYS A 14 -18.86 -0.52 -6.07
CA LYS A 14 -18.54 -1.79 -6.75
C LYS A 14 -18.20 -1.64 -8.23
N GLN A 15 -19.01 -0.90 -8.99
CA GLN A 15 -18.79 -0.72 -10.41
C GLN A 15 -17.47 0.00 -10.71
N THR A 16 -17.12 1.02 -9.92
CA THR A 16 -15.84 1.73 -10.06
C THR A 16 -14.66 0.80 -9.80
N MET A 17 -14.75 -0.05 -8.78
CA MET A 17 -13.73 -1.06 -8.48
C MET A 17 -13.56 -2.05 -9.64
N GLN A 18 -14.66 -2.57 -10.18
CA GLN A 18 -14.63 -3.51 -11.31
C GLN A 18 -14.02 -2.88 -12.57
N THR A 19 -14.45 -1.67 -12.94
CA THR A 19 -13.88 -0.93 -14.06
C THR A 19 -12.39 -0.66 -13.85
N PHE A 20 -11.98 -0.26 -12.64
CA PHE A 20 -10.58 0.00 -12.32
C PHE A 20 -9.71 -1.24 -12.55
N TYR A 21 -10.12 -2.40 -12.03
CA TYR A 21 -9.33 -3.63 -12.19
C TYR A 21 -9.39 -4.20 -13.60
N GLN A 22 -10.48 -3.98 -14.35
CA GLN A 22 -10.51 -4.30 -15.79
C GLN A 22 -9.45 -3.47 -16.54
N THR A 23 -9.36 -2.16 -16.29
CA THR A 23 -8.31 -1.32 -16.88
C THR A 23 -6.91 -1.75 -16.40
N ALA A 24 -6.77 -2.23 -15.16
CA ALA A 24 -5.49 -2.73 -14.66
C ALA A 24 -5.00 -3.96 -15.44
N ALA A 25 -5.91 -4.84 -15.88
CA ALA A 25 -5.60 -6.00 -16.70
C ALA A 25 -4.89 -5.61 -18.02
N ASP A 26 -5.37 -4.55 -18.68
CA ASP A 26 -4.83 -4.05 -19.95
C ASP A 26 -3.64 -3.08 -19.76
N SER A 27 -3.32 -2.71 -18.52
CA SER A 27 -2.29 -1.72 -18.23
C SER A 27 -0.87 -2.30 -18.24
N ARG A 28 0.14 -1.43 -18.07
CA ARG A 28 1.56 -1.80 -17.95
C ARG A 28 1.98 -2.26 -16.55
N VAL A 29 1.05 -2.41 -15.61
CA VAL A 29 1.37 -2.88 -14.26
C VAL A 29 1.79 -4.34 -14.30
N ASP A 30 2.73 -4.72 -13.43
CA ASP A 30 3.18 -6.11 -13.27
C ASP A 30 2.39 -6.83 -12.16
N ILE A 31 2.12 -6.12 -11.06
CA ILE A 31 1.58 -6.70 -9.82
C ILE A 31 0.33 -5.93 -9.38
N VAL A 32 -0.74 -6.63 -9.00
CA VAL A 32 -1.97 -6.01 -8.50
C VAL A 32 -2.33 -6.59 -7.14
N TYR A 33 -2.54 -5.70 -6.16
CA TYR A 33 -3.03 -6.03 -4.84
C TYR A 33 -4.55 -5.86 -4.76
N LEU A 34 -5.24 -6.90 -4.28
CA LEU A 34 -6.70 -6.95 -4.15
C LEU A 34 -7.09 -7.17 -2.69
N GLY A 35 -8.12 -6.48 -2.23
CA GLY A 35 -8.66 -6.68 -0.88
C GLY A 35 -8.95 -5.36 -0.18
N GLU A 36 -9.66 -5.46 0.93
CA GLU A 36 -9.99 -4.33 1.81
C GLU A 36 -9.02 -4.31 2.99
N THR A 37 -8.21 -3.26 3.08
CA THR A 37 -7.18 -3.12 4.12
C THR A 37 -7.57 -2.19 5.27
N VAL A 38 -8.62 -1.38 5.09
CA VAL A 38 -8.99 -0.29 6.00
C VAL A 38 -10.15 -0.67 6.92
N CYS A 39 -11.29 -1.10 6.39
CA CYS A 39 -12.46 -1.37 7.23
C CYS A 39 -13.38 -2.44 6.64
N SER A 40 -13.61 -3.49 7.43
CA SER A 40 -14.50 -4.61 7.10
C SER A 40 -15.94 -4.23 6.76
N LYS A 41 -16.43 -3.04 7.12
CA LYS A 41 -17.79 -2.61 6.79
C LYS A 41 -17.92 -2.14 5.33
N ARG A 42 -16.82 -1.83 4.66
CA ARG A 42 -16.76 -1.24 3.31
C ARG A 42 -16.81 -2.29 2.17
N ARG A 43 -17.46 -3.43 2.41
CA ARG A 43 -17.42 -4.59 1.49
C ARG A 43 -18.37 -4.43 0.30
N GLU A 44 -18.04 -3.53 -0.62
CA GLU A 44 -18.68 -3.49 -1.95
C GLU A 44 -18.33 -4.74 -2.76
N LEU A 45 -17.08 -5.19 -2.63
CA LEU A 45 -16.60 -6.47 -3.14
C LEU A 45 -16.52 -7.47 -1.98
N LYS A 46 -17.09 -8.65 -2.19
CA LYS A 46 -16.94 -9.80 -1.29
C LYS A 46 -15.75 -10.66 -1.75
N PHE A 47 -15.38 -11.64 -0.93
CA PHE A 47 -14.32 -12.60 -1.25
C PHE A 47 -14.45 -13.18 -2.68
N ASP A 48 -15.63 -13.68 -3.05
CA ASP A 48 -15.83 -14.29 -4.37
C ASP A 48 -15.70 -13.29 -5.52
N ASP A 49 -16.07 -12.02 -5.29
CA ASP A 49 -15.83 -10.95 -6.26
C ASP A 49 -14.32 -10.68 -6.44
N TYR A 50 -13.56 -10.64 -5.33
CA TYR A 50 -12.11 -10.48 -5.38
C TYR A 50 -11.42 -11.67 -6.05
N MET A 51 -11.87 -12.89 -5.81
CA MET A 51 -11.33 -14.08 -6.47
C MET A 51 -11.58 -14.06 -7.98
N ALA A 52 -12.78 -13.66 -8.41
CA ALA A 52 -13.08 -13.50 -9.83
C ALA A 52 -12.15 -12.46 -10.50
N LEU A 53 -11.93 -11.32 -9.84
CA LEU A 53 -10.97 -10.30 -10.31
C LEU A 53 -9.53 -10.83 -10.32
N ALA A 54 -9.15 -11.62 -9.30
CA ALA A 54 -7.82 -12.21 -9.19
C ALA A 54 -7.53 -13.18 -10.34
N HIS A 55 -8.49 -14.04 -10.68
CA HIS A 55 -8.35 -14.95 -11.82
C HIS A 55 -8.26 -14.20 -13.15
N MET A 56 -9.13 -13.20 -13.36
CA MET A 56 -9.10 -12.35 -14.56
C MET A 56 -7.74 -11.64 -14.72
N LEU A 57 -7.23 -11.04 -13.65
CA LEU A 57 -5.93 -10.35 -13.67
C LEU A 57 -4.78 -11.33 -13.93
N ARG A 58 -4.83 -12.54 -13.34
CA ARG A 58 -3.86 -13.60 -13.61
C ARG A 58 -3.90 -14.05 -15.07
N GLU A 59 -5.08 -14.21 -15.66
CA GLU A 59 -5.25 -14.54 -17.08
C GLU A 59 -4.71 -13.44 -18.00
N ALA A 60 -4.79 -12.17 -17.58
CA ALA A 60 -4.16 -11.03 -18.24
C ALA A 60 -2.63 -10.93 -17.98
N GLY A 61 -2.02 -11.92 -17.31
CA GLY A 61 -0.59 -12.01 -17.07
C GLY A 61 -0.08 -11.19 -15.88
N LYS A 62 -0.96 -10.73 -14.98
CA LYS A 62 -0.57 -9.98 -13.77
C LYS A 62 -0.23 -10.94 -12.63
N GLN A 63 0.78 -10.60 -11.83
CA GLN A 63 0.92 -11.22 -10.52
C GLN A 63 -0.14 -10.64 -9.59
N VAL A 64 -0.96 -11.49 -8.97
CA VAL A 64 -2.01 -11.05 -8.05
C VAL A 64 -1.64 -11.41 -6.61
N CYS A 65 -1.86 -10.46 -5.70
CA CYS A 65 -1.68 -10.62 -4.27
C CYS A 65 -2.97 -10.21 -3.56
N LEU A 66 -3.40 -10.96 -2.53
CA LEU A 66 -4.56 -10.62 -1.73
C LEU A 66 -4.13 -9.93 -0.43
N SER A 67 -4.54 -8.69 -0.23
CA SER A 67 -4.23 -7.88 0.93
C SER A 67 -5.23 -8.09 2.06
N THR A 68 -4.72 -8.44 3.24
CA THR A 68 -5.55 -8.60 4.44
C THR A 68 -5.81 -7.26 5.13
N MET A 69 -6.79 -7.21 6.01
CA MET A 69 -7.04 -6.03 6.85
C MET A 69 -5.86 -5.71 7.76
N THR A 70 -5.63 -4.42 8.00
CA THR A 70 -4.60 -3.92 8.92
C THR A 70 -5.03 -4.04 10.39
N LEU A 71 -6.32 -3.93 10.68
CA LEU A 71 -6.83 -3.98 12.06
C LEU A 71 -8.00 -4.95 12.15
N LEU A 72 -7.83 -6.03 12.92
CA LEU A 72 -8.84 -7.07 13.16
C LEU A 72 -9.44 -6.85 14.55
N GLU A 73 -10.73 -6.58 14.61
CA GLU A 73 -11.49 -6.28 15.83
C GLU A 73 -12.61 -7.30 16.11
N ALA A 74 -13.07 -8.01 15.08
CA ALA A 74 -14.24 -8.88 15.17
C ALA A 74 -13.95 -10.34 14.77
N PRO A 75 -14.62 -11.34 15.38
CA PRO A 75 -14.48 -12.74 14.99
C PRO A 75 -14.84 -13.03 13.52
N SER A 76 -15.71 -12.23 12.91
CA SER A 76 -16.05 -12.34 11.48
C SER A 76 -14.87 -12.00 10.58
N GLU A 77 -14.02 -11.06 10.99
CA GLU A 77 -12.83 -10.66 10.25
C GLU A 77 -11.75 -11.74 10.32
N LEU A 78 -11.60 -12.38 11.48
CA LEU A 78 -10.73 -13.56 11.63
C LEU A 78 -11.17 -14.73 10.75
N ARG A 79 -12.48 -14.99 10.62
CA ARG A 79 -13.00 -16.02 9.71
C ARG A 79 -12.72 -15.70 8.25
N GLU A 80 -12.85 -14.44 7.86
CA GLU A 80 -12.51 -14.01 6.51
C GLU A 80 -11.01 -14.12 6.26
N LEU A 81 -10.16 -13.67 7.19
CA LEU A 81 -8.71 -13.84 7.09
C LEU A 81 -8.31 -15.30 6.87
N LYS A 82 -8.90 -16.24 7.61
CA LYS A 82 -8.69 -17.69 7.38
C LYS A 82 -9.07 -18.10 5.96
N ARG A 83 -10.23 -17.64 5.46
CA ARG A 83 -10.65 -17.89 4.07
C ARG A 83 -9.68 -17.31 3.04
N TYR A 84 -9.06 -16.16 3.31
CA TYR A 84 -7.97 -15.62 2.49
C TYR A 84 -6.74 -16.52 2.55
N CYS A 85 -6.30 -16.97 3.73
CA CYS A 85 -5.17 -17.89 3.83
C CYS A 85 -5.42 -19.23 3.10
N ASP A 86 -6.66 -19.72 3.14
CA ASP A 86 -7.08 -20.99 2.51
C ASP A 86 -7.36 -20.86 1.00
N ASN A 87 -7.07 -19.71 0.37
CA ASN A 87 -7.41 -19.46 -1.03
C ASN A 87 -6.68 -20.37 -2.04
N GLY A 88 -5.50 -20.90 -1.69
CA GLY A 88 -4.76 -21.88 -2.48
C GLY A 88 -4.07 -21.39 -3.76
N ASP A 89 -4.40 -20.20 -4.25
CA ASP A 89 -4.02 -19.73 -5.59
C ASP A 89 -3.12 -18.49 -5.62
N PHE A 90 -3.25 -17.60 -4.63
CA PHE A 90 -2.68 -16.27 -4.62
C PHE A 90 -1.89 -15.97 -3.35
N LEU A 91 -0.81 -15.21 -3.51
CA LEU A 91 0.02 -14.71 -2.40
C LEU A 91 -0.79 -13.80 -1.49
N ILE A 92 -0.54 -13.87 -0.18
CA ILE A 92 -1.18 -13.02 0.82
C ILE A 92 -0.24 -11.89 1.24
N GLU A 93 -0.71 -10.65 1.17
CA GLU A 93 -0.11 -9.52 1.88
C GLU A 93 -0.70 -9.43 3.28
N ALA A 94 0.11 -9.85 4.26
CA ALA A 94 -0.22 -9.80 5.67
C ALA A 94 0.01 -8.38 6.20
N ASN A 95 -1.08 -7.70 6.54
CA ASN A 95 -1.06 -6.35 7.11
C ASN A 95 -1.21 -6.32 8.65
N ASP A 96 -1.30 -7.49 9.29
CA ASP A 96 -1.35 -7.68 10.75
C ASP A 96 -0.54 -8.93 11.15
N VAL A 97 0.00 -8.93 12.38
CA VAL A 97 0.80 -10.04 12.91
C VAL A 97 0.00 -11.34 13.08
N GLY A 98 -1.33 -11.25 13.29
CA GLY A 98 -2.21 -12.41 13.32
C GLY A 98 -2.30 -13.12 11.97
N ALA A 99 -2.27 -12.37 10.86
CA ALA A 99 -2.19 -12.95 9.52
C ALA A 99 -0.88 -13.69 9.29
N ILE A 100 0.25 -13.11 9.75
CA ILE A 100 1.57 -13.76 9.69
C ILE A 100 1.56 -15.09 10.46
N GLY A 101 0.98 -15.11 11.66
CA GLY A 101 0.86 -16.32 12.47
C GLY A 101 0.11 -17.45 11.75
N LEU A 102 -1.05 -17.13 11.15
CA LEU A 102 -1.84 -18.10 10.39
C LEU A 102 -1.09 -18.61 9.15
N LEU A 103 -0.44 -17.72 8.39
CA LEU A 103 0.31 -18.09 7.20
C LEU A 103 1.50 -19.00 7.56
N HIS A 104 2.18 -18.71 8.67
CA HIS A 104 3.26 -19.54 9.17
C HIS A 104 2.78 -20.94 9.59
N GLU A 105 1.67 -21.03 10.34
CA GLU A 105 1.06 -22.31 10.76
C GLU A 105 0.71 -23.18 9.54
N HIS A 106 0.18 -22.57 8.50
CA HIS A 106 -0.16 -23.22 7.24
C HIS A 106 1.05 -23.41 6.29
N ARG A 107 2.25 -22.96 6.69
CA ARG A 107 3.50 -22.99 5.90
C ARG A 107 3.36 -22.33 4.52
N LEU A 108 2.58 -21.27 4.45
CA LEU A 108 2.35 -20.50 3.23
C LEU A 108 3.33 -19.33 3.13
N PRO A 109 3.89 -19.06 1.94
CA PRO A 109 4.68 -17.86 1.73
C PRO A 109 3.81 -16.62 1.79
N PHE A 110 4.40 -15.50 2.22
CA PHE A 110 3.64 -14.26 2.37
C PHE A 110 4.45 -13.00 2.05
N ILE A 111 3.72 -11.92 1.82
CA ILE A 111 4.22 -10.56 1.69
C ILE A 111 3.97 -9.87 3.04
N CYS A 112 5.02 -9.34 3.67
CA CYS A 112 4.85 -8.52 4.87
C CYS A 112 4.49 -7.10 4.45
N GLY A 113 3.24 -6.70 4.72
CA GLY A 113 2.75 -5.35 4.40
C GLY A 113 3.40 -4.26 5.25
N ALA A 114 3.41 -3.04 4.73
CA ALA A 114 3.97 -1.86 5.42
C ALA A 114 3.36 -1.61 6.81
N PRO A 115 2.06 -1.84 7.08
CA PRO A 115 1.46 -1.58 8.40
C PRO A 115 2.01 -2.44 9.53
N VAL A 116 2.70 -3.55 9.24
CA VAL A 116 3.40 -4.36 10.24
C VAL A 116 4.62 -3.61 10.80
N SER A 117 5.09 -2.58 10.10
CA SER A 117 6.04 -1.58 10.62
C SER A 117 7.39 -2.17 11.05
N ILE A 118 8.05 -2.83 10.10
CA ILE A 118 9.36 -3.47 10.32
C ILE A 118 10.51 -2.53 9.96
N TYR A 119 11.32 -2.16 10.95
CA TYR A 119 12.39 -1.15 10.81
C TYR A 119 13.82 -1.66 11.06
N ASN A 120 14.01 -2.96 11.34
CA ASN A 120 15.31 -3.51 11.71
C ASN A 120 15.59 -4.88 11.09
N ALA A 121 16.89 -5.20 10.99
CA ALA A 121 17.37 -6.41 10.34
C ALA A 121 16.96 -7.70 11.06
N GLN A 122 16.93 -7.68 12.40
CA GLN A 122 16.56 -8.83 13.23
C GLN A 122 15.12 -9.29 12.97
N SER A 123 14.21 -8.31 12.90
CA SER A 123 12.79 -8.57 12.66
C SER A 123 12.55 -9.07 11.24
N LEU A 124 13.22 -8.48 10.24
CA LEU A 124 13.16 -8.99 8.86
C LEU A 124 13.72 -10.41 8.75
N HIS A 125 14.87 -10.68 9.35
CA HIS A 125 15.45 -12.02 9.37
C HIS A 125 14.50 -13.03 10.02
N HIS A 126 13.83 -12.64 11.12
CA HIS A 126 12.80 -13.47 11.74
C HIS A 126 11.63 -13.73 10.79
N LEU A 127 11.09 -12.71 10.12
CA LEU A 127 10.01 -12.88 9.14
C LEU A 127 10.41 -13.76 7.95
N LEU A 128 11.66 -13.70 7.49
CA LEU A 128 12.18 -14.64 6.49
C LEU A 128 12.14 -16.08 6.99
N SER A 129 12.43 -16.32 8.27
CA SER A 129 12.32 -17.66 8.86
C SER A 129 10.87 -18.15 8.98
N LEU A 130 9.90 -17.23 8.99
CA LEU A 130 8.47 -17.55 9.04
C LEU A 130 7.84 -17.79 7.66
N GLY A 131 8.52 -17.44 6.57
CA GLY A 131 8.04 -17.63 5.19
C GLY A 131 7.83 -16.35 4.38
N MET A 132 8.28 -15.18 4.87
CA MET A 132 8.20 -13.94 4.11
C MET A 132 9.01 -14.03 2.81
N GLN A 133 8.41 -13.61 1.69
CA GLN A 133 9.05 -13.53 0.37
C GLN A 133 9.16 -12.10 -0.16
N ARG A 134 8.41 -11.16 0.43
CA ARG A 134 8.47 -9.74 0.06
C ARG A 134 8.26 -8.88 1.28
N TRP A 135 9.07 -7.85 1.41
CA TRP A 135 8.93 -6.83 2.44
C TRP A 135 8.48 -5.53 1.80
N VAL A 136 7.28 -5.10 2.16
CA VAL A 136 6.79 -3.76 1.81
C VAL A 136 7.29 -2.81 2.89
N MET A 137 8.13 -1.88 2.47
CA MET A 137 8.83 -0.99 3.38
C MET A 137 7.85 -0.05 4.12
N PRO A 138 8.05 0.21 5.42
CA PRO A 138 7.39 1.31 6.09
C PRO A 138 7.64 2.63 5.37
N VAL A 139 6.60 3.47 5.29
CA VAL A 139 6.59 4.69 4.47
C VAL A 139 7.53 5.78 4.98
N GLU A 140 7.97 5.70 6.23
CA GLU A 140 8.87 6.65 6.87
C GLU A 140 10.36 6.35 6.62
N LEU A 141 10.68 5.19 6.03
CA LEU A 141 12.07 4.81 5.78
C LEU A 141 12.68 5.62 4.64
N SER A 142 13.80 6.29 4.93
CA SER A 142 14.63 6.95 3.93
C SER A 142 15.47 5.95 3.14
N GLN A 143 15.98 6.39 1.99
CA GLN A 143 16.90 5.59 1.18
C GLN A 143 18.10 5.10 1.99
N ASP A 144 18.70 5.98 2.79
CA ASP A 144 19.88 5.67 3.60
C ASP A 144 19.58 4.63 4.67
N ASN A 145 18.39 4.69 5.29
CA ASN A 145 17.99 3.71 6.29
C ASN A 145 17.77 2.32 5.65
N VAL A 146 17.13 2.27 4.48
CA VAL A 146 16.95 1.02 3.72
C VAL A 146 18.30 0.43 3.32
N LYS A 147 19.21 1.26 2.79
CA LYS A 147 20.57 0.85 2.44
C LYS A 147 21.31 0.27 3.63
N LYS A 148 21.27 0.93 4.79
CA LYS A 148 21.91 0.44 6.02
C LYS A 148 21.33 -0.89 6.45
N LEU A 149 20.00 -1.01 6.43
CA LEU A 149 19.29 -2.22 6.85
C LEU A 149 19.56 -3.41 5.90
N LEU A 150 19.55 -3.20 4.58
CA LEU A 150 19.79 -4.28 3.63
C LEU A 150 21.27 -4.71 3.56
N ASN A 151 22.20 -3.84 3.96
CA ASN A 151 23.62 -4.15 4.10
C ASN A 151 23.99 -4.71 5.48
N ASP A 152 23.03 -4.87 6.39
CA ASP A 152 23.27 -5.51 7.69
C ASP A 152 23.82 -6.93 7.48
N PRO A 153 24.88 -7.35 8.20
CA PRO A 153 25.48 -8.68 8.05
C PRO A 153 24.49 -9.85 8.22
N LEU A 154 23.39 -9.64 8.95
CA LEU A 154 22.34 -10.63 9.12
C LEU A 154 21.49 -10.81 7.86
N LEU A 155 21.27 -9.74 7.09
CA LEU A 155 20.40 -9.72 5.92
C LEU A 155 21.13 -9.84 4.60
N GLN A 156 22.35 -9.34 4.49
CA GLN A 156 23.12 -9.36 3.25
C GLN A 156 23.20 -10.77 2.62
N PRO A 157 23.46 -11.87 3.38
CA PRO A 157 23.47 -13.22 2.81
C PRO A 157 22.09 -13.68 2.33
N GLN A 158 21.01 -13.11 2.88
CA GLN A 158 19.62 -13.49 2.61
C GLN A 158 18.96 -12.60 1.54
N ARG A 159 19.64 -11.57 1.01
CA ARG A 159 19.04 -10.57 0.10
C ARG A 159 18.35 -11.16 -1.12
N HIS A 160 18.85 -12.30 -1.63
CA HIS A 160 18.30 -12.99 -2.79
C HIS A 160 17.01 -13.77 -2.50
N ARG A 161 16.61 -13.92 -1.23
CA ARG A 161 15.44 -14.70 -0.81
C ARG A 161 14.14 -13.91 -0.75
N PHE A 162 14.21 -12.59 -0.84
CA PHE A 162 13.04 -11.73 -0.74
C PHE A 162 13.13 -10.49 -1.64
N GLU A 163 11.96 -9.99 -2.03
CA GLU A 163 11.80 -8.74 -2.76
C GLU A 163 11.59 -7.56 -1.78
N THR A 164 12.07 -6.38 -2.14
CA THR A 164 11.77 -5.12 -1.46
C THR A 164 10.80 -4.27 -2.28
N GLU A 165 9.73 -3.83 -1.64
CA GLU A 165 8.70 -3.01 -2.29
C GLU A 165 8.56 -1.64 -1.61
N LEU A 166 8.62 -0.58 -2.42
CA LEU A 166 8.55 0.81 -1.97
C LEU A 166 7.23 1.44 -2.38
N PHE A 167 6.49 2.01 -1.42
CA PHE A 167 5.38 2.91 -1.70
C PHE A 167 5.91 4.23 -2.27
N ALA A 168 5.65 4.50 -3.55
CA ALA A 168 6.27 5.61 -4.28
C ALA A 168 5.29 6.69 -4.74
N PHE A 169 3.98 6.38 -4.76
CA PHE A 169 2.97 7.34 -5.21
C PHE A 169 1.65 7.25 -4.46
N GLY A 170 1.12 8.41 -4.04
CA GLY A 170 -0.20 8.58 -3.41
C GLY A 170 -0.11 9.10 -1.98
N HIS A 171 -1.26 9.24 -1.30
CA HIS A 171 -1.26 9.62 0.12
C HIS A 171 -0.73 8.49 0.99
N LEU A 172 0.25 8.79 1.86
CA LEU A 172 0.92 7.81 2.72
C LEU A 172 -0.03 7.29 3.80
N PRO A 173 -0.20 5.97 3.96
CA PRO A 173 -0.86 5.37 5.12
C PRO A 173 -0.07 5.56 6.40
N LEU A 174 -0.43 6.53 7.24
CA LEU A 174 0.34 6.88 8.44
C LEU A 174 -0.17 6.20 9.71
N ALA A 175 -1.48 6.00 9.84
CA ALA A 175 -2.05 5.41 11.04
C ALA A 175 -3.43 4.79 10.81
N TRP A 176 -3.80 3.84 11.68
CA TRP A 176 -5.13 3.25 11.79
C TRP A 176 -5.62 3.36 13.24
N SER A 177 -6.91 3.63 13.43
CA SER A 177 -7.53 3.75 14.75
C SER A 177 -8.68 2.76 14.94
N ALA A 178 -8.91 2.28 16.15
CA ALA A 178 -10.14 1.55 16.44
C ALA A 178 -11.40 2.41 16.21
N ARG A 179 -11.26 3.75 16.26
CA ARG A 179 -12.34 4.71 16.01
C ARG A 179 -12.35 5.17 14.56
N CYS A 180 -13.55 5.35 14.00
CA CYS A 180 -13.72 5.84 12.63
C CYS A 180 -13.76 7.38 12.62
N PHE A 181 -12.69 8.00 12.11
CA PHE A 181 -12.57 9.45 11.99
C PHE A 181 -13.60 10.05 11.02
N THR A 182 -13.88 9.38 9.90
CA THR A 182 -14.90 9.86 8.95
C THR A 182 -16.31 9.84 9.57
N ALA A 183 -16.67 8.77 10.29
CA ALA A 183 -17.95 8.74 11.01
C ALA A 183 -18.01 9.85 12.07
N ARG A 184 -16.93 10.04 12.84
CA ARG A 184 -16.86 11.09 13.85
C ARG A 184 -17.00 12.49 13.25
N SER A 185 -16.42 12.74 12.08
CA SER A 185 -16.55 14.02 11.37
C SER A 185 -17.99 14.34 10.93
N GLU A 186 -18.82 13.31 10.78
CA GLU A 186 -20.27 13.40 10.51
C GLU A 186 -21.10 13.29 11.81
N GLN A 187 -20.47 13.43 12.98
CA GLN A 187 -21.09 13.29 14.31
C GLN A 187 -21.75 11.92 14.55
N ARG A 188 -21.24 10.87 13.92
CA ARG A 188 -21.75 9.49 14.03
C ARG A 188 -20.78 8.59 14.79
N TYR A 189 -21.33 7.54 15.39
CA TYR A 189 -20.55 6.41 15.92
C TYR A 189 -20.15 5.45 14.79
N LYS A 190 -19.06 4.68 14.98
CA LYS A 190 -18.54 3.73 13.97
C LYS A 190 -19.59 2.68 13.58
N ASP A 191 -20.35 2.18 14.53
CA ASP A 191 -21.36 1.14 14.29
C ASP A 191 -22.54 1.67 13.46
N GLN A 192 -22.85 2.96 13.61
CA GLN A 192 -23.92 3.67 12.89
C GLN A 192 -23.35 4.65 11.85
N CYS A 193 -22.20 4.30 11.25
CA CYS A 193 -21.52 5.18 10.30
C CYS A 193 -22.26 5.36 8.97
N GLU A 194 -23.28 4.53 8.68
CA GLU A 194 -24.03 4.51 7.41
C GLU A 194 -23.13 4.50 6.17
N LEU A 195 -21.94 3.89 6.30
CA LEU A 195 -20.95 3.80 5.23
C LEU A 195 -20.61 5.18 4.61
N CYS A 196 -20.68 6.25 5.41
CA CYS A 196 -20.51 7.64 4.98
C CYS A 196 -19.21 7.96 4.24
N CYS A 197 -18.21 7.08 4.32
CA CYS A 197 -16.95 7.20 3.59
C CYS A 197 -17.16 7.22 2.07
N ILE A 198 -18.27 6.66 1.56
CA ILE A 198 -18.58 6.60 0.12
C ILE A 198 -18.78 8.00 -0.47
N LYS A 199 -19.16 8.97 0.37
CA LYS A 199 -19.32 10.38 0.00
C LYS A 199 -17.98 11.09 -0.22
N TYR A 200 -16.86 10.46 0.17
CA TYR A 200 -15.52 11.02 0.15
C TYR A 200 -14.58 10.09 -0.62
N PRO A 201 -14.70 10.00 -1.95
CA PRO A 201 -13.90 9.06 -2.77
C PRO A 201 -12.39 9.34 -2.76
N GLN A 202 -11.98 10.53 -2.31
CA GLN A 202 -10.59 10.95 -2.07
C GLN A 202 -10.31 11.20 -0.57
N GLY A 203 -11.20 10.77 0.32
CA GLY A 203 -11.13 11.04 1.76
C GLY A 203 -11.48 12.48 2.13
N ARG A 204 -11.33 12.80 3.42
CA ARG A 204 -11.63 14.12 4.00
C ARG A 204 -10.36 14.84 4.39
N LYS A 205 -10.12 15.99 3.78
CA LYS A 205 -9.01 16.87 4.12
C LYS A 205 -9.16 17.41 5.53
N VAL A 206 -8.05 17.44 6.26
CA VAL A 206 -7.94 18.02 7.59
C VAL A 206 -6.89 19.10 7.54
N THR A 207 -7.27 20.29 8.01
CA THR A 207 -6.39 21.43 8.11
C THR A 207 -5.96 21.65 9.56
N SER A 208 -4.75 22.13 9.75
CA SER A 208 -4.28 22.71 11.01
C SER A 208 -5.01 24.02 11.33
N GLN A 209 -4.76 24.59 12.52
CA GLN A 209 -5.36 25.86 12.94
C GLN A 209 -4.90 27.05 12.08
N ASP A 210 -3.69 26.97 11.52
CA ASP A 210 -3.12 27.92 10.56
C ASP A 210 -3.54 27.62 9.09
N GLY A 211 -4.46 26.68 8.88
CA GLY A 211 -5.10 26.42 7.58
C GLY A 211 -4.30 25.53 6.63
N GLN A 212 -3.19 24.94 7.07
CA GLN A 212 -2.40 24.02 6.24
C GLN A 212 -3.04 22.64 6.21
N GLU A 213 -3.15 22.04 5.03
CA GLU A 213 -3.61 20.65 4.89
C GLU A 213 -2.56 19.69 5.43
N VAL A 214 -2.90 19.00 6.52
CA VAL A 214 -1.96 18.11 7.22
C VAL A 214 -2.25 16.64 6.95
N PHE A 215 -3.53 16.27 6.83
CA PHE A 215 -3.95 14.88 6.70
C PHE A 215 -5.17 14.72 5.78
N VAL A 216 -5.32 13.52 5.24
CA VAL A 216 -6.56 13.05 4.63
C VAL A 216 -7.12 11.89 5.47
N LEU A 217 -8.34 12.02 5.95
CA LEU A 217 -9.02 11.00 6.75
C LEU A 217 -9.90 10.12 5.86
N ASN A 218 -9.80 8.81 6.07
CA ASN A 218 -10.62 7.84 5.38
C ASN A 218 -10.98 6.67 6.29
N GLY A 219 -12.17 6.73 6.87
CA GLY A 219 -12.66 5.71 7.80
C GLY A 219 -11.84 5.72 9.07
N ILE A 220 -11.16 4.61 9.33
CA ILE A 220 -10.26 4.48 10.47
C ILE A 220 -8.82 4.89 10.17
N GLN A 221 -8.51 5.16 8.90
CA GLN A 221 -7.16 5.44 8.44
C GLN A 221 -6.91 6.95 8.37
N THR A 222 -5.72 7.34 8.79
CA THR A 222 -5.15 8.67 8.60
C THR A 222 -4.06 8.59 7.54
N LEU A 223 -4.19 9.39 6.50
CA LEU A 223 -3.24 9.50 5.41
C LEU A 223 -2.51 10.85 5.44
N SER A 224 -1.34 10.96 4.80
CA SER A 224 -0.68 12.25 4.60
C SER A 224 -1.57 13.23 3.82
N GLY A 225 -1.48 14.53 4.15
CA GLY A 225 -2.17 15.59 3.40
C GLY A 225 -1.64 15.69 1.97
N ALA A 226 -0.33 15.92 1.82
CA ALA A 226 0.33 15.88 0.52
C ALA A 226 0.44 14.45 -0.03
N ARG A 227 0.40 14.32 -1.36
CA ARG A 227 0.67 13.07 -2.07
C ARG A 227 2.17 12.81 -2.13
N TYR A 228 2.58 11.64 -1.68
CA TYR A 228 3.95 11.22 -1.87
C TYR A 228 4.22 10.93 -3.35
N ASN A 229 5.35 11.41 -3.87
CA ASN A 229 5.71 11.21 -5.27
C ASN A 229 7.22 11.09 -5.45
N LEU A 230 7.68 9.86 -5.71
CA LEU A 230 9.08 9.52 -5.94
C LEU A 230 9.45 9.34 -7.42
N ILE A 231 8.65 9.87 -8.35
CA ILE A 231 8.88 9.70 -9.79
C ILE A 231 10.29 10.13 -10.22
N ASN A 232 10.83 11.22 -9.65
CA ASN A 232 12.16 11.72 -9.99
C ASN A 232 13.29 10.97 -9.26
N GLN A 233 12.96 10.13 -8.27
CA GLN A 233 13.91 9.31 -7.53
C GLN A 233 14.08 7.92 -8.14
N LEU A 234 13.21 7.50 -9.08
CA LEU A 234 13.26 6.19 -9.73
C LEU A 234 14.65 5.81 -10.27
N PRO A 235 15.40 6.68 -10.98
CA PRO A 235 16.69 6.31 -11.55
C PRO A 235 17.75 6.01 -10.48
N HIS A 236 17.51 6.47 -9.24
CA HIS A 236 18.45 6.40 -8.14
C HIS A 236 18.02 5.38 -7.07
N LEU A 237 16.91 4.66 -7.23
CA LEU A 237 16.46 3.67 -6.25
C LEU A 237 17.47 2.53 -6.06
N GLY A 238 18.23 2.19 -7.09
CA GLY A 238 19.32 1.23 -7.03
C GLY A 238 18.85 -0.23 -6.98
N LYS A 239 19.63 -1.08 -6.32
CA LYS A 239 19.34 -2.53 -6.15
C LYS A 239 18.55 -2.80 -4.86
N GLU A 240 18.27 -1.75 -4.10
CA GLU A 240 17.60 -1.78 -2.81
C GLU A 240 16.08 -1.88 -2.95
N VAL A 241 15.53 -1.58 -4.12
CA VAL A 241 14.09 -1.61 -4.42
C VAL A 241 13.84 -2.48 -5.65
N ASP A 242 13.11 -3.57 -5.47
CA ASP A 242 12.74 -4.47 -6.56
C ASP A 242 11.42 -4.03 -7.23
N ILE A 243 10.50 -3.48 -6.43
CA ILE A 243 9.13 -3.14 -6.82
C ILE A 243 8.77 -1.72 -6.37
N VAL A 244 8.17 -0.95 -7.29
CA VAL A 244 7.64 0.40 -7.04
C VAL A 244 6.12 0.34 -6.99
N ARG A 245 5.54 0.67 -5.84
CA ARG A 245 4.10 0.65 -5.58
C ARG A 245 3.45 2.00 -5.82
N ILE A 246 2.41 1.99 -6.63
CA ILE A 246 1.52 3.11 -6.88
C ILE A 246 0.21 2.84 -6.15
N SER A 247 -0.21 3.78 -5.30
CA SER A 247 -1.52 3.71 -4.65
C SER A 247 -2.62 4.13 -5.61
N PRO A 248 -3.70 3.34 -5.78
CA PRO A 248 -4.84 3.73 -6.58
C PRO A 248 -5.43 5.09 -6.15
N GLN A 249 -5.60 5.97 -7.13
CA GLN A 249 -6.30 7.25 -7.02
C GLN A 249 -7.68 7.14 -7.68
N SER A 250 -8.64 7.97 -7.26
CA SER A 250 -9.99 7.96 -7.84
C SER A 250 -9.99 8.23 -9.34
N GLU A 251 -9.02 9.01 -9.82
CA GLU A 251 -8.81 9.36 -11.22
C GLU A 251 -7.31 9.39 -11.55
N GLY A 252 -6.94 9.14 -12.82
CA GLY A 252 -5.57 9.33 -13.31
C GLY A 252 -4.53 8.29 -12.85
N THR A 253 -4.92 7.23 -12.13
CA THR A 253 -3.97 6.19 -11.65
C THR A 253 -3.11 5.63 -12.77
N PHE A 254 -3.70 5.28 -13.91
CA PHE A 254 -2.97 4.66 -15.03
C PHE A 254 -2.11 5.66 -15.80
N ASP A 255 -2.48 6.95 -15.81
CA ASP A 255 -1.62 8.00 -16.36
C ASP A 255 -0.37 8.18 -15.49
N TRP A 256 -0.53 8.15 -14.17
CA TRP A 256 0.59 8.14 -13.23
C TRP A 256 1.44 6.89 -13.39
N LEU A 257 0.85 5.71 -13.50
CA LEU A 257 1.59 4.49 -13.81
C LEU A 257 2.42 4.66 -15.08
N ASN A 258 1.84 5.16 -16.17
CA ASN A 258 2.57 5.39 -17.41
C ASN A 258 3.71 6.39 -17.23
N LYS A 259 3.52 7.48 -16.48
CA LYS A 259 4.60 8.44 -16.16
C LYS A 259 5.73 7.77 -15.37
N PHE A 260 5.40 6.99 -14.35
CA PHE A 260 6.38 6.26 -13.55
C PHE A 260 7.17 5.25 -14.39
N VAL A 261 6.49 4.46 -15.20
CA VAL A 261 7.14 3.49 -16.09
C VAL A 261 8.03 4.21 -17.11
N ASN A 262 7.56 5.32 -17.69
CA ASN A 262 8.34 6.08 -18.67
C ASN A 262 9.56 6.79 -18.04
N ASN A 263 9.51 7.13 -16.75
CA ASN A 263 10.63 7.77 -16.05
C ASN A 263 11.53 6.80 -15.26
N GLN A 264 11.37 5.48 -15.43
CA GLN A 264 12.16 4.49 -14.69
C GLN A 264 13.68 4.71 -14.85
N ASP A 265 14.10 5.17 -16.04
CA ASP A 265 15.49 5.42 -16.41
C ASP A 265 15.86 6.92 -16.37
N GLY A 266 14.93 7.78 -15.92
CA GLY A 266 15.15 9.23 -15.78
C GLY A 266 14.94 10.03 -17.06
N SER A 267 14.35 9.42 -18.09
CA SER A 267 14.15 10.03 -19.41
C SER A 267 12.95 10.97 -19.50
N ALA A 268 12.05 10.95 -18.52
CA ALA A 268 10.81 11.71 -18.51
C ALA A 268 10.50 12.30 -17.12
N PRO A 269 11.39 13.15 -16.56
CA PRO A 269 11.21 13.70 -15.22
C PRO A 269 9.92 14.51 -15.12
N HIS A 270 9.34 14.56 -13.93
CA HIS A 270 8.06 15.22 -13.68
C HIS A 270 8.20 16.30 -12.59
N PRO A 271 7.87 17.57 -12.88
CA PRO A 271 7.84 18.61 -11.85
C PRO A 271 6.80 18.28 -10.76
N LEU A 272 7.21 18.32 -9.49
CA LEU A 272 6.31 18.04 -8.37
C LEU A 272 5.35 19.22 -8.09
N GLY A 273 4.06 18.91 -7.99
CA GLY A 273 2.99 19.82 -7.59
C GLY A 273 3.17 20.38 -6.18
N ALA A 274 2.41 21.43 -5.82
CA ALA A 274 2.47 22.02 -4.48
C ALA A 274 1.88 21.12 -3.39
N ASP A 275 1.01 20.20 -3.80
CA ASP A 275 0.36 19.18 -2.98
C ASP A 275 1.13 17.85 -2.96
N GLU A 276 2.38 17.83 -3.46
CA GLU A 276 3.21 16.63 -3.53
C GLU A 276 4.46 16.73 -2.65
N CYS A 277 4.92 15.61 -2.11
CA CYS A 277 6.09 15.54 -1.23
C CYS A 277 6.96 14.30 -1.50
N ASN A 278 8.21 14.35 -1.06
CA ASN A 278 9.19 13.26 -1.17
C ASN A 278 10.15 13.22 0.04
N GLY A 279 9.82 13.94 1.12
CA GLY A 279 10.74 14.22 2.21
C GLY A 279 11.25 12.97 2.93
N TYR A 280 10.40 11.99 3.25
CA TYR A 280 10.84 10.78 3.98
C TYR A 280 11.96 10.03 3.25
N TRP A 281 11.84 9.83 1.93
CA TRP A 281 12.89 9.18 1.14
C TRP A 281 14.24 9.88 1.26
N LEU A 282 14.20 11.21 1.29
CA LEU A 282 15.35 12.10 1.32
C LEU A 282 15.81 12.46 2.73
N GLN A 283 15.30 11.75 3.75
CA GLN A 283 15.63 11.99 5.16
C GLN A 283 15.25 13.41 5.66
N LEU A 284 14.21 13.97 5.06
CA LEU A 284 13.56 15.21 5.48
C LEU A 284 12.21 14.90 6.16
N ALA A 285 11.55 15.92 6.71
CA ALA A 285 10.19 15.74 7.21
C ALA A 285 9.25 15.28 6.09
N GLY A 286 8.34 14.34 6.37
CA GLY A 286 7.53 13.67 5.34
C GLY A 286 6.64 14.60 4.49
N MET A 287 6.26 15.76 5.03
CA MET A 287 5.48 16.79 4.32
C MET A 287 6.33 17.71 3.44
N VAL A 288 7.66 17.64 3.55
CA VAL A 288 8.57 18.48 2.76
C VAL A 288 8.60 17.97 1.33
N ARG A 289 8.51 18.93 0.42
CA ARG A 289 8.78 18.76 -1.00
C ARG A 289 10.18 19.29 -1.29
N GLU A 290 11.06 18.41 -1.72
CA GLU A 290 12.36 18.79 -2.25
C GLU A 290 12.25 18.81 -3.78
N PRO A 291 12.21 20.01 -4.41
CA PRO A 291 12.06 20.16 -5.85
C PRO A 291 13.35 19.90 -6.63
N SER A 292 14.51 19.75 -5.96
CA SER A 292 15.75 19.48 -6.68
C SER A 292 15.70 18.14 -7.39
N LEU A 293 15.80 18.20 -8.72
CA LEU A 293 16.28 17.11 -9.57
C LEU A 293 17.53 16.57 -8.88
N ALA A 294 17.49 15.30 -8.45
CA ALA A 294 18.65 14.62 -7.92
C ALA A 294 19.84 14.89 -8.84
N ARG A 295 20.86 15.58 -8.30
CA ARG A 295 22.16 15.72 -8.97
C ARG A 295 22.91 14.39 -8.87
#